data_AF-A0A2W4VVV8-F1
#
_entry.id   AF-A0A2W4VVV8-F1
#
_cell.length_a   1.000
_cell.length_b   1.000
_cell.length_c   1.000
_cell.angle_alpha   90.00
_cell.angle_beta   90.00
_cell.angle_gamma   90.00
#
_symmetry.space_group_name_H-M   'P 1'
#
loop_
_entity.id
_entity.type
_entity.pdbx_description
1 polymer ?
#
loop_
_entity_poly.entity_id
_entity_poly.type
_entity_poly.pdbx_seq_one_letter_code
_entity_poly.pdbx_strand_id
1 'polypeptide(L)'
;MGGHPLTVLATLLATVALADWLGRQRGLHYAGAAAMAILLGALLANLGILPVAQDGVAAYDMVFALVTPSAISLVLLEANLRALRQAGPRMLLAFALGAVGTVAGVLVATAVVPLEIGDRMAPLAGMLAGTYNGGSANFNAVALE
;
A
#
# COMPACT_ATOMS: atom_id res chain seq x y z
N MET A 1 -8.92 -23.36 10.92
CA MET A 1 -7.51 -23.00 11.23
C MET A 1 -7.17 -21.52 10.94
N GLY A 2 -8.04 -20.74 10.28
CA GLY A 2 -7.67 -19.44 9.67
C GLY A 2 -7.95 -18.15 10.46
N GLY A 3 -8.16 -18.19 11.77
CA GLY A 3 -8.45 -16.98 12.56
C GLY A 3 -7.57 -16.77 13.79
N HIS A 4 -6.67 -17.71 14.10
CA HIS A 4 -5.82 -17.56 15.27
C HIS A 4 -4.71 -16.54 14.96
N PRO A 5 -4.49 -15.50 15.79
CA PRO A 5 -3.55 -14.42 15.47
C PRO A 5 -2.14 -14.93 15.15
N LEU A 6 -1.67 -15.96 15.87
CA LEU A 6 -0.35 -16.56 15.62
C LEU A 6 -0.24 -17.26 14.27
N THR A 7 -1.30 -17.92 13.78
CA THR A 7 -1.23 -18.61 12.49
C THR A 7 -1.16 -17.59 11.37
N VAL A 8 -1.96 -16.52 11.45
CA VAL A 8 -1.93 -15.41 10.49
C VAL A 8 -0.57 -14.73 10.48
N LEU A 9 -0.01 -14.41 11.64
CA LEU A 9 1.34 -13.84 11.73
C LEU A 9 2.41 -14.77 11.15
N ALA A 10 2.35 -16.07 11.45
CA ALA A 10 3.28 -17.05 10.88
C ALA A 10 3.17 -17.11 9.36
N THR A 11 1.96 -17.09 8.81
CA THR A 11 1.72 -17.04 7.36
C THR A 11 2.25 -15.75 6.74
N LEU A 12 2.03 -14.58 7.38
CA LEU A 12 2.56 -13.30 6.91
C LEU A 12 4.09 -13.30 6.88
N LEU A 13 4.74 -13.76 7.96
CA LEU A 13 6.19 -13.86 8.04
C LEU A 13 6.77 -14.82 7.01
N ALA A 14 6.15 -16.00 6.83
CA ALA A 14 6.55 -16.95 5.82
C ALA A 14 6.40 -16.37 4.40
N THR A 15 5.33 -15.61 4.16
CA THR A 15 5.09 -14.94 2.88
C THR A 15 6.16 -13.88 2.59
N VAL A 16 6.52 -13.06 3.59
CA VAL A 16 7.57 -12.04 3.45
C VAL A 16 8.94 -12.70 3.23
N ALA A 17 9.27 -13.76 3.98
CA ALA A 17 10.52 -14.48 3.80
C ALA A 17 10.63 -15.11 2.40
N LEU A 18 9.55 -15.72 1.91
CA LEU A 18 9.48 -16.26 0.56
C LEU A 18 9.59 -15.16 -0.50
N ALA A 19 8.92 -14.02 -0.29
CA ALA A 19 8.97 -12.88 -1.18
C ALA A 19 10.38 -12.27 -1.30
N ASP A 20 11.10 -12.12 -0.17
CA ASP A 20 12.48 -11.64 -0.17
C ASP A 20 13.41 -12.65 -0.86
N TRP A 21 13.23 -13.94 -0.57
CA TRP A 21 14.01 -14.99 -1.22
C TRP A 21 13.79 -15.00 -2.74
N LEU A 22 12.54 -14.94 -3.21
CA LEU A 22 12.21 -14.87 -4.64
C LEU A 22 12.71 -13.57 -5.28
N GLY A 23 12.60 -12.44 -4.59
CA GLY A 23 13.07 -11.15 -5.06
C GLY A 23 14.59 -11.10 -5.29
N ARG A 24 15.36 -12.02 -4.69
CA ARG A 24 16.81 -12.16 -4.92
C ARG A 24 17.17 -13.11 -6.08
N GLN A 25 16.22 -13.87 -6.61
CA GLN A 25 16.47 -14.84 -7.67
C GLN A 25 16.67 -14.17 -9.04
N ARG A 26 17.50 -14.81 -9.88
CA ARG A 26 17.92 -14.32 -11.20
C ARG A 26 16.76 -14.38 -12.20
N GLY A 27 15.95 -13.33 -12.22
CA GLY A 27 14.79 -13.16 -13.12
C GLY A 27 13.65 -12.37 -12.47
N LEU A 28 13.47 -12.49 -11.16
CA LEU A 28 12.44 -11.77 -10.39
C LEU A 28 12.98 -10.52 -9.68
N HIS A 29 14.30 -10.30 -9.72
CA HIS A 29 14.94 -9.13 -9.10
C HIS A 29 14.43 -7.77 -9.59
N TYR A 30 13.91 -7.69 -10.82
CA TYR A 30 13.33 -6.45 -11.35
C TYR A 30 12.07 -5.99 -10.60
N ALA A 31 11.32 -6.91 -10.01
CA ALA A 31 10.09 -6.61 -9.27
C ALA A 31 10.37 -6.24 -7.80
N GLY A 32 11.45 -6.76 -7.22
CA GLY A 32 11.81 -6.55 -5.82
C GLY A 32 10.94 -7.32 -4.81
N ALA A 33 11.40 -7.40 -3.56
CA ALA A 33 10.75 -8.17 -2.50
C ALA A 33 9.33 -7.66 -2.17
N ALA A 34 9.12 -6.35 -2.20
CA ALA A 34 7.81 -5.75 -1.88
C ALA A 34 6.73 -6.13 -2.90
N ALA A 35 7.04 -6.08 -4.21
CA ALA A 35 6.08 -6.49 -5.24
C ALA A 35 5.79 -7.99 -5.15
N MET A 36 6.81 -8.81 -4.87
CA MET A 36 6.62 -10.24 -4.63
C MET A 36 5.72 -10.52 -3.43
N ALA A 37 5.88 -9.77 -2.33
CA ALA A 37 5.03 -9.91 -1.15
C ALA A 37 3.57 -9.54 -1.46
N ILE A 38 3.33 -8.49 -2.24
CA ILE A 38 1.98 -8.10 -2.69
C ILE A 38 1.34 -9.21 -3.53
N LEU A 39 2.07 -9.75 -4.51
CA LEU A 39 1.56 -10.82 -5.39
C LEU A 39 1.28 -12.11 -4.63
N LEU A 40 2.19 -12.55 -3.76
CA LEU A 40 1.98 -13.74 -2.94
C LEU A 40 0.85 -13.54 -1.93
N GLY A 41 0.77 -12.37 -1.29
CA GLY A 41 -0.33 -12.03 -0.38
C GLY A 41 -1.68 -12.05 -1.10
N ALA A 42 -1.76 -11.47 -2.29
CA ALA A 42 -2.96 -11.50 -3.12
C ALA A 42 -3.33 -12.94 -3.52
N LEU A 43 -2.35 -13.77 -3.92
CA LEU A 43 -2.58 -15.17 -4.25
C LEU A 43 -3.12 -15.96 -3.05
N LEU A 44 -2.46 -15.84 -1.88
CA LEU A 44 -2.86 -16.56 -0.66
C LEU A 44 -4.24 -16.11 -0.14
N ALA A 45 -4.57 -14.82 -0.28
CA ALA A 45 -5.90 -14.31 0.05
C ALA A 45 -6.98 -14.88 -0.88
N ASN A 46 -6.73 -14.93 -2.19
CA ASN A 46 -7.67 -15.52 -3.15
C ASN A 46 -7.87 -17.03 -2.98
N LEU A 47 -6.84 -17.74 -2.49
CA LEU A 47 -6.93 -19.16 -2.12
C LEU A 47 -7.59 -19.40 -0.76
N GLY A 48 -7.99 -18.34 -0.04
CA GLY A 48 -8.62 -18.43 1.29
C GLY A 48 -7.67 -18.86 2.41
N ILE A 49 -6.35 -18.82 2.18
CA ILE A 49 -5.33 -19.17 3.18
C ILE A 49 -5.10 -17.98 4.12
N LEU A 50 -5.06 -16.77 3.58
CA LEU A 50 -4.88 -15.54 4.33
C LEU A 50 -6.25 -14.85 4.49
N PRO A 51 -6.73 -14.61 5.72
CA PRO A 51 -7.97 -13.88 5.93
C PRO A 51 -7.85 -12.45 5.42
N VAL A 52 -8.94 -11.85 4.99
CA VAL A 52 -8.92 -10.46 4.52
C VAL A 52 -9.00 -9.56 5.76
N ALA A 53 -8.36 -8.39 5.73
CA ALA A 53 -8.33 -7.49 6.90
C ALA A 53 -9.72 -7.12 7.44
N GLN A 54 -10.74 -7.16 6.58
CA GLN A 54 -12.14 -6.92 6.89
C GLN A 54 -12.74 -7.95 7.87
N ASP A 55 -12.10 -9.11 8.03
CA ASP A 55 -12.55 -10.20 8.90
C ASP A 55 -12.27 -9.95 10.40
N GLY A 56 -11.73 -8.78 10.76
CA GLY A 56 -11.52 -8.38 12.16
C GLY A 56 -10.47 -9.20 12.91
N VAL A 57 -9.43 -9.64 12.20
CA VAL A 57 -8.36 -10.47 12.77
C VAL A 57 -7.39 -9.60 13.58
N ALA A 58 -7.29 -9.87 14.88
CA ALA A 58 -6.43 -9.11 15.81
C ALA A 58 -4.95 -8.99 15.40
N ALA A 59 -4.46 -9.91 14.55
CA ALA A 59 -3.11 -9.81 13.98
C ALA A 59 -2.95 -8.57 13.07
N TYR A 60 -3.95 -8.25 12.25
CA TYR A 60 -3.91 -7.06 11.39
C TYR A 60 -4.03 -5.78 12.22
N ASP A 61 -4.89 -5.77 13.23
CA ASP A 61 -5.03 -4.64 14.16
C ASP A 61 -3.70 -4.31 14.84
N MET A 62 -2.99 -5.34 15.32
CA MET A 62 -1.65 -5.17 15.90
C MET A 62 -0.66 -4.58 14.90
N VAL A 63 -0.67 -5.05 13.64
CA VAL A 63 0.24 -4.53 12.61
C VAL A 63 -0.03 -3.05 12.35
N PHE A 64 -1.29 -2.67 12.10
CA PHE A 64 -1.64 -1.30 11.76
C PHE A 64 -1.56 -0.34 12.95
N ALA A 65 -1.92 -0.77 14.16
CA ALA A 65 -1.93 0.09 15.35
C ALA A 65 -0.56 0.24 16.02
N LEU A 66 0.30 -0.79 15.94
CA LEU A 66 1.58 -0.82 16.66
C LEU A 66 2.78 -0.90 15.72
N VAL A 67 2.82 -1.88 14.82
CA VAL A 67 4.02 -2.17 14.02
C VAL A 67 4.26 -1.07 12.99
N THR A 68 3.24 -0.67 12.23
CA THR A 68 3.37 0.36 11.18
C THR A 68 3.80 1.72 11.75
N PRO A 69 3.15 2.29 12.80
CA PRO A 69 3.59 3.56 13.37
C PRO A 69 4.99 3.50 14.00
N SER A 70 5.35 2.37 14.61
CA SER A 70 6.69 2.15 15.17
C SER A 70 7.75 2.13 14.07
N ALA A 71 7.50 1.41 12.97
CA ALA A 71 8.41 1.36 11.83
C ALA A 71 8.61 2.75 11.21
N ILE A 72 7.53 3.54 11.04
CA ILE A 72 7.62 4.93 10.59
C ILE A 72 8.49 5.75 11.56
N SER A 73 8.26 5.61 12.87
CA SER A 73 9.03 6.35 13.88
C SER A 73 10.52 6.02 13.85
N LEU A 74 10.87 4.75 13.65
CA LEU A 74 12.27 4.31 13.52
C LEU A 74 12.93 4.89 12.26
N VAL A 75 12.24 4.86 11.12
CA VAL A 75 12.74 5.47 9.87
C VAL A 75 12.92 6.98 10.02
N LEU A 76 12.01 7.66 10.72
CA LEU A 76 12.11 9.09 10.99
C LEU A 76 13.25 9.42 11.97
N LEU A 77 13.56 8.52 12.91
CA LEU A 77 14.68 8.71 13.85
C LEU A 77 16.04 8.71 13.13
N GLU A 78 16.17 7.92 12.07
CA GLU A 78 17.38 7.88 11.22
C GLU A 78 17.44 9.05 10.22
N ALA A 79 16.38 9.87 10.12
CA ALA A 79 16.32 10.94 9.13
C ALA A 79 17.29 12.09 9.44
N ASN A 80 18.10 12.45 8.46
CA ASN A 80 19.01 13.59 8.56
C ASN A 80 18.26 14.91 8.28
N LEU A 81 17.90 15.64 9.34
CA LEU A 81 17.16 16.91 9.25
C LEU A 81 17.89 18.00 8.42
N ARG A 82 19.22 17.99 8.39
CA ARG A 82 19.99 18.97 7.61
C ARG A 82 19.88 18.69 6.12
N ALA A 83 20.01 17.43 5.73
CA ALA A 83 19.82 16.99 4.35
C ALA A 83 18.36 17.21 3.91
N LEU A 84 17.40 16.88 4.78
CA LEU A 84 15.98 17.09 4.54
C LEU A 84 15.65 18.57 4.33
N ARG A 85 16.23 19.48 5.11
CA ARG A 85 16.00 20.93 4.93
C ARG A 85 16.55 21.43 3.59
N GLN A 86 17.67 20.89 3.11
CA GLN A 86 18.28 21.30 1.85
C GLN A 86 17.55 20.73 0.62
N ALA A 87 17.17 19.46 0.65
CA ALA A 87 16.50 18.77 -0.46
C ALA A 87 14.96 18.90 -0.43
N GLY A 88 14.39 19.10 0.76
CA GLY A 88 12.97 19.07 1.04
C GLY A 88 12.13 19.96 0.12
N PRO A 89 12.47 21.25 -0.12
CA PRO A 89 11.69 22.10 -1.01
C PRO A 89 11.60 21.55 -2.45
N ARG A 90 12.71 20.99 -2.97
CA ARG A 90 12.71 20.38 -4.32
C ARG A 90 11.90 19.09 -4.34
N MET A 91 11.99 18.28 -3.29
CA MET A 91 11.19 17.07 -3.13
C MET A 91 9.69 17.38 -3.04
N LEU A 92 9.31 18.41 -2.28
CA LEU A 92 7.93 18.86 -2.14
C LEU A 92 7.37 19.40 -3.45
N LEU A 93 8.17 20.17 -4.21
CA LEU A 93 7.77 20.62 -5.55
C LEU A 93 7.58 19.44 -6.51
N ALA A 94 8.50 18.48 -6.53
CA ALA A 94 8.38 17.28 -7.34
C ALA A 94 7.14 16.47 -6.96
N PHE A 95 6.89 16.30 -5.65
CA PHE A 95 5.69 15.66 -5.14
C PHE A 95 4.42 16.41 -5.54
N ALA A 96 4.37 17.74 -5.39
CA ALA A 96 3.21 18.53 -5.75
C ALA A 96 2.89 18.44 -7.25
N LEU A 97 3.91 18.50 -8.10
CA LEU A 97 3.75 18.30 -9.55
C LEU A 97 3.23 16.89 -9.87
N GLY A 98 3.81 15.86 -9.22
CA GLY A 98 3.33 14.49 -9.33
C GLY A 98 1.88 14.35 -8.88
N ALA A 99 1.50 14.96 -7.76
CA ALA A 99 0.16 14.91 -7.20
C ALA A 99 -0.88 15.60 -8.10
N VAL A 100 -0.55 16.76 -8.65
CA VAL A 100 -1.37 17.43 -9.67
C VAL A 100 -1.51 16.56 -10.92
N GLY A 101 -0.41 15.95 -11.37
CA GLY A 101 -0.41 15.00 -12.48
C GLY A 101 -1.31 13.80 -12.24
N THR A 102 -1.25 13.20 -11.05
CA THR A 102 -2.13 12.10 -10.62
C THR A 102 -3.60 12.52 -10.66
N VAL A 103 -3.95 13.67 -10.07
CA VAL A 103 -5.33 14.18 -10.07
C VAL A 103 -5.81 14.44 -11.49
N ALA A 104 -5.01 15.12 -12.32
CA ALA A 104 -5.35 15.36 -13.71
C ALA A 104 -5.54 14.05 -14.49
N GLY A 105 -4.64 13.08 -14.31
CA GLY A 105 -4.73 11.76 -14.94
C GLY A 105 -6.00 11.00 -14.56
N VAL A 106 -6.36 11.02 -13.28
CA VAL A 106 -7.61 10.41 -12.80
C VAL A 106 -8.83 11.12 -13.40
N LEU A 107 -8.86 12.45 -13.42
CA LEU A 107 -9.97 13.21 -14.01
C LEU A 107 -10.13 12.92 -15.51
N VAL A 108 -9.02 12.88 -16.25
CA VAL A 108 -9.02 12.51 -17.66
C VAL A 108 -9.53 11.08 -17.84
N ALA A 109 -9.07 10.12 -17.02
CA ALA A 109 -9.54 8.75 -17.08
C ALA A 109 -11.05 8.65 -16.81
N THR A 110 -11.57 9.37 -15.82
CA THR A 110 -13.02 9.38 -15.53
C THR A 110 -13.86 10.01 -16.64
N ALA A 111 -13.29 10.92 -17.43
CA ALA A 111 -13.98 11.57 -18.54
C ALA A 111 -13.94 10.74 -19.85
N VAL A 112 -12.85 10.00 -20.07
CA VAL A 112 -12.61 9.28 -21.33
C VAL A 112 -13.06 7.82 -21.26
N VAL A 113 -12.98 7.18 -20.09
CA VAL A 113 -13.37 5.78 -19.94
C VAL A 113 -14.88 5.70 -19.68
N PRO A 114 -15.68 5.09 -20.58
CA PRO A 114 -17.13 5.00 -20.43
C PRO A 114 -17.49 3.90 -19.43
N LEU A 115 -17.28 4.16 -18.14
CA LEU A 115 -17.69 3.24 -17.08
C LEU A 115 -19.06 3.64 -16.54
N GLU A 116 -20.04 2.74 -16.66
CA GLU A 116 -21.40 2.92 -16.12
C GLU A 116 -21.44 2.61 -14.62
N ILE A 117 -20.72 3.40 -13.81
CA ILE A 117 -20.64 3.19 -12.35
C ILE A 117 -21.52 4.17 -11.55
N GLY A 118 -22.20 5.09 -12.23
CA GLY A 118 -23.13 6.06 -11.63
C GLY A 118 -22.47 6.90 -10.53
N ASP A 119 -23.17 7.08 -9.42
CA ASP A 119 -22.74 7.93 -8.29
C ASP A 119 -21.45 7.46 -7.61
N ARG A 120 -21.00 6.22 -7.87
CA ARG A 120 -19.74 5.68 -7.34
C ARG A 120 -18.51 6.15 -8.11
N MET A 121 -18.67 6.82 -9.25
CA MET A 121 -17.54 7.30 -10.04
C MET A 121 -16.67 8.30 -9.28
N ALA A 122 -17.25 9.32 -8.66
CA ALA A 122 -16.49 10.35 -7.96
C ALA A 122 -15.72 9.81 -6.73
N PRO A 123 -16.31 8.95 -5.88
CA PRO A 123 -15.57 8.30 -4.82
C PRO A 123 -14.46 7.38 -5.32
N LEU A 124 -14.70 6.57 -6.36
CA LEU A 124 -13.66 5.73 -6.98
C LEU A 124 -12.51 6.58 -7.54
N ALA A 125 -12.81 7.69 -8.17
CA ALA A 125 -11.81 8.66 -8.63
C ALA A 125 -10.98 9.19 -7.45
N GLY A 126 -11.64 9.57 -6.36
CA GLY A 126 -10.98 9.98 -5.13
C GLY A 126 -10.07 8.90 -4.55
N MET A 127 -10.54 7.65 -4.48
CA MET A 127 -9.77 6.49 -4.00
C MET A 127 -8.53 6.23 -4.85
N LEU A 128 -8.64 6.32 -6.18
CA LEU A 128 -7.52 6.16 -7.10
C LEU A 128 -6.52 7.31 -6.96
N ALA A 129 -6.97 8.56 -6.93
CA ALA A 129 -6.10 9.71 -6.69
C ALA A 129 -5.38 9.60 -5.33
N GLY A 130 -6.09 9.12 -4.31
CA GLY A 130 -5.55 8.83 -2.98
C GLY A 130 -4.45 7.78 -3.01
N THR A 131 -4.69 6.63 -3.64
CA THR A 131 -3.74 5.51 -3.68
C THR A 131 -2.43 5.87 -4.36
N TYR A 132 -2.46 6.66 -5.43
CA TYR A 132 -1.25 7.04 -6.16
C TYR A 132 -0.47 8.18 -5.50
N ASN A 133 -1.10 8.97 -4.61
CA ASN A 133 -0.42 10.04 -3.86
C ASN A 133 0.05 9.62 -2.47
N GLY A 134 -0.53 8.57 -1.86
CA GLY A 134 -0.14 8.12 -0.52
C GLY A 134 -0.49 6.67 -0.18
N GLY A 135 -0.77 5.84 -1.17
CA GLY A 135 -0.94 4.39 -1.01
C GLY A 135 -2.23 3.96 -0.32
N SER A 136 -2.17 2.78 0.30
CA SER A 136 -3.32 2.12 0.93
C SER A 136 -3.97 2.94 2.04
N ALA A 137 -3.21 3.76 2.78
CA ALA A 137 -3.76 4.63 3.82
C ALA A 137 -4.66 5.73 3.23
N ASN A 138 -4.19 6.42 2.17
CA ASN A 138 -4.97 7.46 1.49
C ASN A 138 -6.15 6.87 0.71
N PHE A 139 -5.98 5.69 0.13
CA PHE A 139 -7.09 4.94 -0.48
C PHE A 139 -8.20 4.69 0.53
N ASN A 140 -7.86 4.14 1.70
CA ASN A 140 -8.84 3.80 2.73
C ASN A 140 -9.53 5.05 3.31
N ALA A 141 -8.80 6.15 3.46
CA ALA A 141 -9.36 7.42 3.95
C ALA A 141 -10.42 8.04 3.03
N VAL A 142 -10.40 7.70 1.73
CA VAL A 142 -11.36 8.19 0.72
C VAL A 142 -12.34 7.09 0.30
N ALA A 143 -12.12 5.86 0.76
CA ALA A 143 -12.97 4.73 0.42
C ALA A 143 -14.41 4.96 0.90
N LEU A 144 -15.36 4.51 0.08
CA LEU A 144 -16.76 4.49 0.46
C LEU A 144 -16.96 3.47 1.59
N GLU A 145 -17.43 3.94 2.75
CA GLU A 145 -18.13 3.10 3.73
C GLU A 145 -19.57 2.82 3.28
#